data_AF-A0A944U287-F1
#
_entry.id   AF-A0A944U287-F1
#
_cell.length_a   1.000
_cell.length_b   1.000
_cell.length_c   1.000
_cell.angle_alpha   90.00
_cell.angle_beta   90.00
_cell.angle_gamma   90.00
#
_symmetry.space_group_name_H-M   'P 1'
#
loop_
_entity.id
_entity.type
_entity.pdbx_description
1 polymer ?
#
loop_
_entity_poly.entity_id
_entity_poly.type
_entity_poly.pdbx_seq_one_letter_code
_entity_poly.pdbx_strand_id
1 'polypeptide(L)'
;SLPVLSGLLDGEIESVRLVAREHLHLTHHHAVVERAADSLTRILGDVLLGKALQEAIVNHGNDFFSLRRAERWTHKPDAEVIDHHFSSACYIDKAFPASLYLAWKYAGRFKDGIIANTNIGGDNCHRGAVIGALLGADCGLKGIPVDWRRSLLMNRSLEQLPLFV
;
A
#
# COMPACT_ATOMS: atom_id res chain seq x y z
N SER A 1 16.79 -2.46 -7.01
CA SER A 1 15.50 -2.00 -6.43
C SER A 1 15.57 -0.64 -5.73
N LEU A 2 16.76 -0.15 -5.32
CA LEU A 2 16.96 1.21 -4.78
C LEU A 2 16.52 2.42 -5.65
N PRO A 3 16.53 2.40 -7.00
CA PRO A 3 16.22 3.62 -7.77
C PRO A 3 14.75 4.06 -7.70
N VAL A 4 13.82 3.12 -7.49
CA VAL A 4 12.37 3.41 -7.42
C VAL A 4 12.04 4.22 -6.16
N LEU A 5 12.57 3.83 -5.00
CA LEU A 5 12.32 4.53 -3.74
C LEU A 5 13.03 5.90 -3.68
N SER A 6 14.27 5.99 -4.19
CA SER A 6 14.99 7.26 -4.26
C SER A 6 14.25 8.26 -5.17
N GLY A 7 13.88 7.84 -6.37
CA GLY A 7 13.14 8.70 -7.30
C GLY A 7 11.78 9.16 -6.74
N LEU A 8 11.11 8.34 -5.91
CA LEU A 8 9.88 8.76 -5.23
C LEU A 8 10.12 9.87 -4.21
N LEU A 9 11.22 9.78 -3.44
CA LEU A 9 11.59 10.80 -2.46
C LEU A 9 12.04 12.10 -3.15
N ASP A 10 12.65 11.99 -4.32
CA ASP A 10 13.11 13.12 -5.14
C ASP A 10 11.97 13.73 -6.00
N GLY A 11 10.76 13.18 -5.93
CA GLY A 11 9.59 13.66 -6.67
C GLY A 11 9.58 13.30 -8.17
N GLU A 12 10.48 12.41 -8.61
CA GLU A 12 10.61 11.94 -9.99
C GLU A 12 9.57 10.85 -10.35
N ILE A 13 8.30 11.12 -10.09
CA ILE A 13 7.22 10.11 -10.19
C ILE A 13 7.17 9.44 -11.58
N GLU A 14 7.48 10.16 -12.66
CA GLU A 14 7.48 9.60 -14.02
C GLU A 14 8.64 8.64 -14.29
N SER A 15 9.85 8.90 -13.78
CA SER A 15 11.01 8.02 -13.97
C SER A 15 10.81 6.71 -13.19
N VAL A 16 10.29 6.82 -11.98
CA VAL A 16 9.91 5.69 -11.12
C VAL A 16 8.84 4.82 -11.79
N ARG A 17 7.82 5.43 -12.39
CA ARG A 17 6.76 4.72 -13.14
C ARG A 17 7.34 3.86 -14.25
N LEU A 18 8.31 4.40 -15.00
CA LEU A 18 8.91 3.70 -16.13
C LEU A 18 9.66 2.45 -15.67
N VAL A 19 10.48 2.59 -14.62
CA VAL A 19 11.26 1.48 -14.02
C VAL A 19 10.34 0.42 -13.41
N ALA A 20 9.27 0.82 -12.72
CA ALA A 20 8.29 -0.10 -12.15
C ALA A 20 7.57 -0.91 -13.24
N ARG A 21 7.18 -0.27 -14.36
CA ARG A 21 6.56 -0.96 -15.50
C ARG A 21 7.51 -1.91 -16.19
N GLU A 22 8.76 -1.51 -16.40
CA GLU A 22 9.78 -2.37 -17.00
C GLU A 22 10.01 -3.64 -16.17
N HIS A 23 10.04 -3.53 -14.84
CA HIS A 23 10.16 -4.69 -13.95
C HIS A 23 8.93 -5.62 -13.99
N LEU A 24 7.73 -5.06 -14.09
CA LEU A 24 6.49 -5.84 -14.17
C LEU A 24 6.35 -6.58 -15.49
N HIS A 25 6.72 -5.96 -16.61
CA HIS A 25 6.70 -6.59 -17.93
C HIS A 25 7.61 -7.83 -18.04
N LEU A 26 8.56 -8.02 -17.11
CA LEU A 26 9.39 -9.23 -17.08
C LEU A 26 8.64 -10.46 -16.53
N THR A 27 7.52 -10.28 -15.83
CA THR A 27 6.83 -11.38 -15.13
C THR A 27 5.32 -11.46 -15.41
N HIS A 28 4.66 -10.35 -15.74
CA HIS A 28 3.21 -10.32 -15.99
C HIS A 28 2.88 -9.34 -17.14
N HIS A 29 2.12 -9.81 -18.13
CA HIS A 29 1.71 -9.03 -19.31
C HIS A 29 0.23 -8.58 -19.26
N HIS A 30 -0.33 -8.33 -18.06
CA HIS A 30 -1.75 -8.00 -17.93
C HIS A 30 -1.95 -6.53 -17.54
N ALA A 31 -2.71 -5.79 -18.35
CA ALA A 31 -2.93 -4.34 -18.20
C ALA A 31 -3.49 -3.93 -16.82
N VAL A 32 -4.17 -4.83 -16.12
CA VAL A 32 -4.66 -4.60 -14.74
C VAL A 32 -3.50 -4.45 -13.75
N VAL A 33 -2.45 -5.26 -13.91
CA VAL A 33 -1.26 -5.23 -13.03
C VAL A 33 -0.49 -3.92 -13.21
N GLU A 34 -0.34 -3.48 -14.47
CA GLU A 34 0.29 -2.19 -14.78
C GLU A 34 -0.48 -1.02 -14.16
N ARG A 35 -1.82 -1.01 -14.26
CA ARG A 35 -2.63 0.06 -13.65
C ARG A 35 -2.56 0.05 -12.13
N ALA A 36 -2.54 -1.13 -11.50
CA ALA A 36 -2.40 -1.23 -10.05
C ALA A 36 -1.04 -0.69 -9.58
N ALA A 37 0.04 -1.00 -10.31
CA ALA A 37 1.37 -0.50 -10.00
C ALA A 37 1.51 1.02 -10.24
N ASP A 38 0.93 1.53 -11.32
CA ASP A 38 0.87 2.96 -11.62
C ASP A 38 0.15 3.71 -10.49
N SER A 39 -1.02 3.20 -10.09
CA SER A 39 -1.81 3.72 -8.98
C SER A 39 -1.02 3.74 -7.68
N LEU A 40 -0.42 2.61 -7.28
CA LEU A 40 0.37 2.51 -6.06
C LEU A 40 1.56 3.50 -6.06
N THR A 41 2.26 3.63 -7.19
CA THR A 41 3.41 4.52 -7.34
C THR A 41 3.01 5.97 -7.12
N ARG A 42 1.89 6.40 -7.72
CA ARG A 42 1.37 7.78 -7.58
C ARG A 42 0.88 8.07 -6.17
N ILE A 43 0.18 7.12 -5.54
CA ILE A 43 -0.27 7.26 -4.14
C ILE A 43 0.94 7.44 -3.22
N LEU A 44 1.94 6.56 -3.34
CA LEU A 44 3.15 6.66 -2.51
C LEU A 44 3.91 7.96 -2.75
N GLY A 45 4.07 8.39 -4.00
CA GLY A 45 4.72 9.67 -4.33
C GLY A 45 4.02 10.85 -3.67
N ASP A 46 2.69 10.93 -3.78
CA ASP A 46 1.90 12.00 -3.17
C ASP A 46 2.02 12.01 -1.64
N VAL A 47 1.97 10.83 -1.00
CA VAL A 47 2.09 10.70 0.46
C VAL A 47 3.49 11.08 0.95
N LEU A 48 4.54 10.64 0.25
CA LEU A 48 5.92 10.99 0.58
C LEU A 48 6.20 12.49 0.42
N LEU A 49 5.48 13.17 -0.47
CA LEU A 49 5.49 14.63 -0.63
C LEU A 49 4.59 15.36 0.39
N GLY A 50 4.00 14.64 1.35
CA GLY A 50 3.26 15.20 2.48
C GLY A 50 1.75 15.36 2.29
N LYS A 51 1.17 14.81 1.21
CA LYS A 51 -0.29 14.78 1.05
C LYS A 51 -0.90 13.70 1.96
N ALA A 52 -2.15 13.92 2.39
CA ALA A 52 -2.87 12.94 3.20
C ALA A 52 -3.11 11.64 2.41
N LEU A 53 -2.84 10.48 3.02
CA LEU A 53 -3.03 9.17 2.38
C LEU A 53 -4.44 8.96 1.82
N GLN A 54 -5.46 9.40 2.56
CA GLN A 54 -6.84 9.27 2.11
C GLN A 54 -7.11 10.06 0.82
N GLU A 55 -6.56 11.26 0.70
CA GLU A 55 -6.68 12.10 -0.49
C GLU A 55 -5.91 11.48 -1.67
N ALA A 56 -4.68 11.02 -1.43
CA ALA A 56 -3.86 10.37 -2.45
C ALA A 56 -4.53 9.11 -3.03
N ILE A 57 -5.15 8.27 -2.18
CA ILE A 57 -5.91 7.09 -2.61
C ILE A 57 -7.12 7.50 -3.46
N VAL A 58 -7.84 8.56 -3.09
CA VAL A 58 -8.99 9.03 -3.88
C VAL A 58 -8.55 9.55 -5.25
N ASN A 59 -7.44 10.28 -5.30
CA ASN A 59 -6.95 10.90 -6.54
C ASN A 59 -6.37 9.89 -7.54
N HIS A 60 -5.68 8.86 -7.05
CA HIS A 60 -4.91 7.94 -7.91
C HIS A 60 -5.40 6.49 -7.91
N GLY A 61 -6.35 6.15 -7.03
CA GLY A 61 -6.88 4.80 -6.85
C GLY A 61 -8.22 4.54 -7.53
N ASN A 62 -8.78 5.48 -8.28
CA ASN A 62 -10.16 5.45 -8.81
C ASN A 62 -10.54 4.18 -9.62
N ASP A 63 -9.58 3.56 -10.31
CA ASP A 63 -9.80 2.28 -11.02
C ASP A 63 -10.09 1.09 -10.08
N PHE A 64 -9.69 1.22 -8.80
CA PHE A 64 -9.67 0.15 -7.81
C PHE A 64 -10.41 0.52 -6.51
N PHE A 65 -10.65 1.81 -6.28
CA PHE A 65 -11.19 2.35 -5.04
C PHE A 65 -12.34 3.32 -5.33
N SER A 66 -13.41 3.22 -4.52
CA SER A 66 -14.56 4.11 -4.58
C SER A 66 -14.85 4.67 -3.20
N LEU A 67 -14.63 5.97 -3.02
CA LEU A 67 -14.87 6.67 -1.75
C LEU A 67 -16.30 6.43 -1.25
N ARG A 68 -17.29 6.61 -2.12
CA ARG A 68 -18.71 6.39 -1.80
C ARG A 68 -18.99 4.98 -1.28
N ARG A 69 -18.31 3.95 -1.81
CA ARG A 69 -18.46 2.57 -1.30
C ARG A 69 -17.72 2.39 0.02
N ALA A 70 -16.49 2.89 0.11
CA ALA A 70 -15.68 2.81 1.33
C ALA A 70 -16.37 3.43 2.54
N GLU A 71 -16.95 4.63 2.39
CA GLU A 71 -17.71 5.33 3.43
C GLU A 71 -18.88 4.48 3.95
N ARG A 72 -19.62 3.84 3.04
CA ARG A 72 -20.75 2.95 3.39
C ARG A 72 -20.32 1.71 4.17
N TRP A 73 -19.06 1.32 4.11
CA TRP A 73 -18.57 0.12 4.77
C TRP A 73 -17.82 0.40 6.06
N THR A 74 -17.59 1.67 6.41
CA THR A 74 -16.74 2.05 7.54
C THR A 74 -17.24 1.48 8.87
N HIS A 75 -18.56 1.33 9.03
CA HIS A 75 -19.21 0.77 10.22
C HIS A 75 -19.29 -0.75 10.23
N LYS A 76 -18.87 -1.43 9.16
CA LYS A 76 -18.91 -2.89 9.06
C LYS A 76 -17.59 -3.52 9.55
N PRO A 77 -17.62 -4.77 10.03
CA PRO A 77 -16.41 -5.55 10.30
C PRO A 77 -15.54 -5.68 9.04
N ASP A 78 -14.22 -5.56 9.18
CA ASP A 78 -13.31 -5.61 8.02
C ASP A 78 -13.40 -6.92 7.25
N ALA A 79 -13.48 -8.06 7.96
CA ALA A 79 -13.62 -9.37 7.34
C ALA A 79 -14.90 -9.44 6.48
N GLU A 80 -16.03 -8.90 6.95
CA GLU A 80 -17.28 -8.85 6.18
C GLU A 80 -17.08 -8.04 4.88
N VAL A 81 -16.43 -6.89 4.97
CA VAL A 81 -16.20 -6.02 3.80
C VAL A 81 -15.29 -6.70 2.80
N ILE A 82 -14.19 -7.31 3.25
CA ILE A 82 -13.25 -7.98 2.35
C ILE A 82 -13.89 -9.23 1.74
N ASP A 83 -14.51 -10.10 2.53
CA ASP A 83 -15.05 -11.36 2.04
C ASP A 83 -16.19 -11.15 1.04
N HIS A 84 -17.08 -10.20 1.30
CA HIS A 84 -18.25 -9.98 0.45
C HIS A 84 -18.02 -9.03 -0.72
N HIS A 85 -17.03 -8.14 -0.65
CA HIS A 85 -16.82 -7.14 -1.70
C HIS A 85 -15.50 -7.29 -2.44
N PHE A 86 -14.52 -7.97 -1.85
CA PHE A 86 -13.18 -8.08 -2.40
C PHE A 86 -12.68 -9.51 -2.62
N SER A 87 -13.34 -10.55 -2.10
CA SER A 87 -12.89 -11.96 -2.21
C SER A 87 -11.50 -12.20 -1.60
N SER A 88 -11.31 -13.39 -1.03
CA SER A 88 -10.04 -13.83 -0.44
C SER A 88 -9.03 -14.38 -1.47
N ALA A 89 -9.36 -14.36 -2.76
CA ALA A 89 -8.54 -14.93 -3.83
C ALA A 89 -7.40 -14.00 -4.32
N CYS A 90 -6.23 -14.59 -4.62
CA CYS A 90 -4.96 -13.98 -5.08
C CYS A 90 -4.98 -13.22 -6.43
N TYR A 91 -6.13 -12.80 -6.95
CA TYR A 91 -6.14 -11.99 -8.17
C TYR A 91 -6.02 -10.51 -7.81
N ILE A 92 -5.15 -9.79 -8.54
CA ILE A 92 -4.82 -8.39 -8.25
C ILE A 92 -6.04 -7.45 -8.33
N ASP A 93 -7.04 -7.80 -9.14
CA ASP A 93 -8.32 -7.09 -9.29
C ASP A 93 -9.18 -7.13 -8.02
N LYS A 94 -8.79 -7.95 -7.06
CA LYS A 94 -9.46 -8.18 -5.77
C LYS A 94 -8.57 -7.80 -4.59
N ALA A 95 -7.31 -8.23 -4.61
CA ALA A 95 -6.35 -7.97 -3.53
C ALA A 95 -5.93 -6.49 -3.42
N PHE A 96 -5.75 -5.79 -4.55
CA PHE A 96 -5.33 -4.39 -4.55
C PHE A 96 -6.42 -3.44 -4.04
N PRO A 97 -7.70 -3.52 -4.50
CA PRO A 97 -8.81 -2.77 -3.89
C PRO A 97 -8.97 -2.97 -2.38
N ALA A 98 -8.83 -4.20 -1.89
CA ALA A 98 -8.88 -4.50 -0.45
C ALA A 98 -7.76 -3.77 0.32
N SER A 99 -6.55 -3.74 -0.25
CA SER A 99 -5.40 -3.02 0.31
C SER A 99 -5.69 -1.51 0.41
N LEU A 100 -6.21 -0.92 -0.66
CA LEU A 100 -6.55 0.51 -0.69
C LEU A 100 -7.65 0.86 0.31
N TYR A 101 -8.67 0.01 0.45
CA TYR A 101 -9.73 0.21 1.45
C TYR A 101 -9.18 0.21 2.88
N LEU A 102 -8.37 -0.78 3.24
CA LEU A 102 -7.81 -0.87 4.60
C LEU A 102 -6.82 0.27 4.86
N ALA A 103 -5.96 0.61 3.89
CA ALA A 103 -5.06 1.76 4.01
C ALA A 103 -5.82 3.08 4.19
N TRP A 104 -6.91 3.27 3.44
CA TRP A 104 -7.78 4.44 3.57
C TRP A 104 -8.51 4.50 4.92
N LYS A 105 -9.05 3.36 5.40
CA LYS A 105 -9.78 3.26 6.67
C LYS A 105 -8.88 3.48 7.90
N TYR A 106 -7.63 3.02 7.82
CA TYR A 106 -6.66 3.04 8.91
C TYR A 106 -5.56 4.09 8.72
N ALA A 107 -5.77 5.11 7.89
CA ALA A 107 -4.84 6.22 7.74
C ALA A 107 -4.47 6.84 9.11
N GLY A 108 -3.19 7.13 9.30
CA GLY A 108 -2.60 7.57 10.57
C GLY A 108 -2.47 6.49 11.65
N ARG A 109 -2.90 5.25 11.38
CA ARG A 109 -3.02 4.16 12.38
C ARG A 109 -2.35 2.88 11.90
N PHE A 110 -1.03 2.95 11.67
CA PHE A 110 -0.21 1.84 11.14
C PHE A 110 -0.50 0.50 11.84
N LYS A 111 -0.39 0.46 13.17
CA LYS A 111 -0.55 -0.78 13.96
C LYS A 111 -1.93 -1.39 13.77
N ASP A 112 -2.97 -0.56 13.83
CA ASP A 112 -4.36 -1.02 13.72
C ASP A 112 -4.65 -1.58 12.33
N GLY A 113 -4.15 -0.92 11.27
CA GLY A 113 -4.32 -1.39 9.90
C GLY A 113 -3.62 -2.72 9.61
N ILE A 114 -2.41 -2.93 10.14
CA ILE A 114 -1.71 -4.22 10.02
C ILE A 114 -2.43 -5.32 10.80
N ILE A 115 -2.88 -5.06 12.03
CA ILE A 115 -3.66 -6.03 12.83
C ILE A 115 -4.95 -6.40 12.12
N ALA A 116 -5.69 -5.40 11.61
CA ALA A 116 -6.92 -5.63 10.86
C ALA A 116 -6.69 -6.53 9.65
N ASN A 117 -5.64 -6.25 8.86
CA ASN A 117 -5.25 -7.09 7.74
C ASN A 117 -4.92 -8.54 8.16
N THR A 118 -4.14 -8.72 9.23
CA THR A 118 -3.78 -10.06 9.72
C THR A 118 -5.02 -10.85 10.16
N ASN A 119 -5.96 -10.20 10.85
CA ASN A 119 -7.18 -10.83 11.36
C ASN A 119 -8.16 -11.27 10.26
N ILE A 120 -8.06 -10.72 9.05
CA ILE A 120 -8.90 -11.15 7.91
C ILE A 120 -8.48 -12.52 7.36
N GLY A 121 -7.20 -12.91 7.49
CA GLY A 121 -6.70 -14.18 6.94
C GLY A 121 -6.62 -14.24 5.41
N GLY A 122 -6.43 -15.44 4.84
CA GLY A 122 -6.25 -15.65 3.40
C GLY A 122 -4.90 -15.14 2.88
N ASP A 123 -4.89 -14.47 1.73
CA ASP A 123 -3.70 -13.80 1.15
C ASP A 123 -3.37 -12.47 1.87
N ASN A 124 -3.14 -12.57 3.18
CA ASN A 124 -2.86 -11.42 4.03
C ASN A 124 -1.41 -10.91 3.88
N CYS A 125 -0.49 -11.73 3.34
CA CYS A 125 0.92 -11.37 3.20
C CYS A 125 1.13 -10.39 2.04
N HIS A 126 0.55 -10.66 0.86
CA HIS A 126 0.62 -9.76 -0.28
C HIS A 126 -0.09 -8.44 0.03
N ARG A 127 -1.29 -8.52 0.62
CA ARG A 127 -2.05 -7.34 1.07
C ARG A 127 -1.29 -6.55 2.13
N GLY A 128 -0.64 -7.26 3.06
CA GLY A 128 0.16 -6.67 4.12
C GLY A 128 1.34 -5.86 3.60
N ALA A 129 1.96 -6.26 2.49
CA ALA A 129 3.04 -5.50 1.87
C ALA A 129 2.55 -4.13 1.34
N VAL A 130 1.40 -4.11 0.65
CA VAL A 130 0.82 -2.87 0.11
C VAL A 130 0.33 -1.95 1.24
N ILE A 131 -0.43 -2.51 2.19
CA ILE A 131 -0.93 -1.75 3.36
C ILE A 131 0.24 -1.19 4.18
N GLY A 132 1.26 -2.01 4.44
CA GLY A 132 2.44 -1.60 5.19
C GLY A 132 3.24 -0.50 4.50
N ALA A 133 3.38 -0.54 3.18
CA ALA A 133 4.03 0.54 2.42
C ALA A 133 3.25 1.86 2.53
N LEU A 134 1.93 1.82 2.32
CA LEU A 134 1.07 3.01 2.35
C LEU A 134 0.97 3.62 3.74
N LEU A 135 0.64 2.81 4.76
CA LEU A 135 0.54 3.28 6.14
C LEU A 135 1.91 3.67 6.70
N GLY A 136 2.98 3.00 6.28
CA GLY A 136 4.35 3.33 6.67
C GLY A 136 4.80 4.68 6.14
N ALA A 137 4.47 4.99 4.88
CA ALA A 137 4.72 6.30 4.29
C ALA A 137 3.89 7.41 5.00
N ASP A 138 2.63 7.14 5.29
CA ASP A 138 1.70 8.08 5.93
C ASP A 138 2.05 8.37 7.40
N CYS A 139 2.38 7.33 8.18
CA CYS A 139 2.71 7.47 9.61
C CYS A 139 4.18 7.85 9.86
N GLY A 140 5.04 7.69 8.84
CA GLY A 140 6.49 7.79 8.95
C GLY A 140 7.09 6.75 9.92
N LEU A 141 8.41 6.77 10.04
CA LEU A 141 9.14 5.77 10.83
C LEU A 141 8.77 5.78 12.33
N LYS A 142 8.44 6.96 12.87
CA LYS A 142 8.04 7.13 14.28
C LYS A 142 6.67 6.53 14.58
N GLY A 143 5.79 6.42 13.59
CA GLY A 143 4.47 5.80 13.75
C GLY A 143 4.47 4.27 13.71
N ILE A 144 5.62 3.65 13.40
CA ILE A 144 5.76 2.19 13.35
C ILE A 144 6.29 1.66 14.71
N PRO A 145 5.60 0.70 15.36
CA PRO A 145 6.04 0.14 16.63
C PRO A 145 7.49 -0.36 16.60
N VAL A 146 8.31 0.10 17.57
CA VAL A 146 9.75 -0.21 17.63
C VAL A 146 9.99 -1.72 17.70
N ASP A 147 9.21 -2.44 18.51
CA ASP A 147 9.37 -3.89 18.66
C ASP A 147 9.11 -4.63 17.35
N TRP A 148 8.15 -4.18 16.55
CA TRP A 148 7.88 -4.79 15.23
C TRP A 148 9.02 -4.56 14.24
N ARG A 149 9.65 -3.38 14.26
CA ARG A 149 10.84 -3.10 13.44
C ARG A 149 12.00 -4.01 13.83
N ARG A 150 12.22 -4.20 15.14
CA ARG A 150 13.30 -5.03 15.68
C ARG A 150 13.10 -6.52 15.42
N SER A 151 11.85 -6.98 15.38
CA SER A 151 11.50 -8.38 15.11
C SER A 151 11.54 -8.76 13.63
N LEU A 152 11.82 -7.84 12.70
CA LEU A 152 12.01 -8.19 11.30
C LEU A 152 13.27 -9.06 11.13
N LEU A 153 13.13 -10.21 10.47
CA LEU A 153 14.24 -11.14 10.19
C LEU A 153 15.37 -10.48 9.39
N MET A 154 15.08 -9.39 8.66
CA MET A 154 16.05 -8.60 7.87
C MET A 154 16.24 -7.16 8.41
N ASN A 155 16.16 -6.94 9.73
CA ASN A 155 16.28 -5.61 10.32
C ASN A 155 17.60 -4.85 9.95
N ARG A 156 18.75 -5.53 9.94
CA ARG A 156 20.08 -4.90 9.68
C ARG A 156 20.25 -4.39 8.24
N SER A 157 19.53 -4.94 7.27
CA SER A 157 19.59 -4.49 5.87
C SER A 157 18.71 -3.27 5.61
N LEU A 158 17.72 -3.01 6.47
CA LEU A 158 16.83 -1.85 6.37
C LEU A 158 17.44 -0.59 6.98
N GLU A 159 18.21 -0.73 8.08
CA GLU A 159 18.93 0.38 8.73
C GLU A 159 19.99 1.05 7.83
N GLN A 160 20.38 0.41 6.73
CA GLN A 160 21.32 0.96 5.74
C GLN A 160 20.65 1.82 4.67
N LEU A 161 19.31 1.91 4.65
CA LEU A 161 18.58 2.76 3.72
C LEU A 161 18.56 4.21 4.24
N PRO A 162 18.70 5.22 3.36
CA PRO A 162 18.76 6.64 3.76
C PRO A 162 17.50 7.20 4.46
N LEU A 163 16.45 6.39 4.62
CA LEU A 163 15.26 6.68 5.44
C LEU A 163 15.46 6.39 6.94
N PHE A 164 16.52 5.67 7.32
CA PHE A 164 16.80 5.22 8.70
C PHE A 164 18.00 5.93 9.35
N VAL A 165 18.67 6.84 8.63
CA VAL A 165 19.77 7.68 9.13
C VAL A 165 19.28 9.11 9.31
#